data_AF-A0A1G5Y9T8-F1
#
_entry.id   AF-A0A1G5Y9T8-F1
#
_cell.length_a   1.000
_cell.length_b   1.000
_cell.length_c   1.000
_cell.angle_alpha   90.00
_cell.angle_beta   90.00
_cell.angle_gamma   90.00
#
_symmetry.space_group_name_H-M   'P 1'
#
loop_
_entity.id
_entity.type
_entity.pdbx_description
1 polymer ?
#
loop_
_entity_poly.entity_id
_entity_poly.type
_entity_poly.pdbx_seq_one_letter_code
_entity_poly.pdbx_strand_id
1 'polypeptide(L)'
;MSSTVSNIIIIVIVVAILYFAVKNSLAHFKGEGACCGGGGKGKPIKPKKLDKVIATKVVGIEGMVCDHCSLRVQNALNSVDGINAKVKLSRGTAIVKLGKEISDAEITEIIENLGYKVKGIE
;
A
#
# COMPACT_ATOMS: atom_id res chain seq x y z
N MET A 1 59.75 -13.06 -6.27
CA MET A 1 59.10 -12.90 -4.95
C MET A 1 58.38 -11.56 -4.82
N SER A 2 58.98 -10.42 -5.19
CA SER A 2 58.34 -9.09 -5.13
C SER A 2 57.03 -8.94 -5.95
N SER A 3 56.99 -9.45 -7.19
CA SER A 3 55.80 -9.38 -8.06
C SER A 3 54.61 -10.21 -7.57
N THR A 4 54.86 -11.34 -6.91
CA THR A 4 53.81 -12.19 -6.34
C THR A 4 53.13 -11.50 -5.16
N VAL A 5 53.87 -10.77 -4.33
CA VAL A 5 53.33 -10.00 -3.19
C VAL A 5 52.45 -8.84 -3.69
N SER A 6 52.89 -8.11 -4.73
CA SER A 6 52.08 -7.05 -5.34
C SER A 6 50.76 -7.57 -5.92
N ASN A 7 50.77 -8.72 -6.60
CA ASN A 7 49.55 -9.33 -7.14
C ASN A 7 48.58 -9.77 -6.03
N ILE A 8 49.09 -10.33 -4.93
CA ILE A 8 48.25 -10.71 -3.77
C ILE A 8 47.58 -9.47 -3.16
N ILE A 9 48.32 -8.38 -2.99
CA ILE A 9 47.77 -7.12 -2.46
C ILE A 9 46.66 -6.58 -3.39
N ILE A 10 46.89 -6.57 -4.71
CA ILE A 10 45.90 -6.13 -5.70
C ILE A 10 44.64 -7.00 -5.63
N ILE A 11 44.78 -8.33 -5.56
CA ILE A 11 43.65 -9.26 -5.48
C ILE A 11 42.82 -8.99 -4.21
N VAL A 12 43.46 -8.79 -3.06
CA VAL A 12 42.75 -8.49 -1.80
C VAL A 12 41.97 -7.18 -1.89
N ILE A 13 42.56 -6.13 -2.49
CA ILE A 13 41.89 -4.84 -2.69
C ILE A 13 40.69 -5.00 -3.63
N VAL A 14 40.85 -5.70 -4.74
CA VAL A 14 39.76 -5.95 -5.70
C VAL A 14 38.62 -6.74 -5.06
N VAL A 15 38.93 -7.80 -4.29
CA VAL A 15 37.92 -8.58 -3.58
C VAL A 15 37.20 -7.74 -2.52
N ALA A 16 37.91 -6.87 -1.80
CA ALA A 16 37.30 -5.95 -0.83
C ALA A 16 36.35 -4.95 -1.50
N ILE A 17 36.74 -4.37 -2.64
CA ILE A 17 35.89 -3.45 -3.42
C ILE A 17 34.64 -4.18 -3.94
N LEU A 18 34.80 -5.38 -4.50
CA LEU A 18 33.68 -6.20 -4.96
C LEU A 18 32.73 -6.57 -3.82
N TYR A 19 33.27 -6.94 -2.66
CA TYR A 19 32.47 -7.23 -1.47
C TYR A 19 31.66 -6.01 -1.02
N PHE A 20 32.29 -4.84 -0.94
CA PHE A 20 31.62 -3.60 -0.53
C PHE A 20 30.54 -3.19 -1.56
N ALA A 21 30.83 -3.33 -2.85
CA ALA A 21 29.89 -3.04 -3.94
C ALA A 21 28.69 -3.99 -3.94
N VAL A 22 28.89 -5.30 -3.75
CA VAL A 22 27.79 -6.29 -3.68
C VAL A 22 26.92 -6.03 -2.44
N LYS A 23 27.53 -5.79 -1.28
CA LYS A 23 26.77 -5.51 -0.04
C LYS A 23 25.97 -4.21 -0.14
N ASN A 24 26.54 -3.17 -0.73
CA ASN A 24 25.85 -1.89 -0.95
C ASN A 24 24.76 -2.00 -2.03
N SER A 25 25.00 -2.76 -3.10
CA SER A 25 24.03 -3.03 -4.17
C SER A 25 22.83 -3.83 -3.65
N LEU A 26 23.03 -4.87 -2.85
CA LEU A 26 21.93 -5.65 -2.25
C LEU A 26 21.01 -4.81 -1.35
N ALA A 27 21.53 -3.76 -0.70
CA ALA A 27 20.73 -2.83 0.07
C ALA A 27 19.85 -1.95 -0.84
N HIS A 28 20.36 -1.55 -2.01
CA HIS A 28 19.65 -0.67 -2.95
C HIS A 28 18.71 -1.42 -3.91
N PHE A 29 18.91 -2.72 -4.11
CA PHE A 29 18.04 -3.61 -4.89
C PHE A 29 16.85 -4.16 -4.09
N LYS A 30 16.68 -3.76 -2.82
CA LYS A 30 15.55 -4.16 -1.97
C LYS A 30 14.23 -3.43 -2.28
N GLY A 31 14.10 -2.91 -3.51
CA GLY A 31 12.82 -2.53 -4.09
C GLY A 31 12.38 -1.09 -3.84
N GLU A 32 13.29 -0.22 -3.41
CA GLU A 32 13.01 1.19 -3.10
C GLU A 32 13.83 2.09 -4.03
N GLY A 33 13.61 1.96 -5.35
CA GLY A 33 14.33 2.75 -6.34
C GLY A 33 13.47 2.98 -7.58
N ALA A 34 13.10 4.25 -7.79
CA ALA A 34 12.24 4.73 -8.87
C ALA A 34 12.94 4.65 -10.24
N CYS A 35 12.60 3.66 -11.05
CA CYS A 35 12.80 3.67 -12.51
C CYS A 35 12.03 2.49 -13.12
N CYS A 36 10.85 2.76 -13.70
CA CYS A 36 9.93 1.80 -14.35
C CYS A 36 9.09 0.91 -13.40
N GLY A 37 7.83 1.30 -13.20
CA GLY A 37 6.74 0.37 -12.85
C GLY A 37 6.49 0.15 -11.36
N GLY A 38 5.86 1.12 -10.71
CA GLY A 38 5.44 1.05 -9.31
C GLY A 38 4.57 -0.17 -9.01
N GLY A 39 5.09 -1.04 -8.14
CA GLY A 39 4.38 -2.19 -7.58
C GLY A 39 4.54 -2.24 -6.06
N GLY A 40 4.46 -1.09 -5.39
CA GLY A 40 4.33 -1.07 -3.94
C GLY A 40 3.01 -1.75 -3.60
N LYS A 41 3.06 -2.97 -3.05
CA LYS A 41 1.87 -3.60 -2.48
C LYS A 41 1.39 -2.68 -1.35
N GLY A 42 0.44 -1.81 -1.65
CA GLY A 42 -0.19 -0.95 -0.66
C GLY A 42 -0.73 -1.85 0.44
N LYS A 43 -0.03 -1.91 1.57
CA LYS A 43 -0.45 -2.73 2.69
C LYS A 43 -1.80 -2.20 3.16
N PRO A 44 -2.82 -3.05 3.34
CA PRO A 44 -4.12 -2.57 3.83
C PRO A 44 -3.89 -1.83 5.15
N ILE A 45 -4.38 -0.59 5.23
CA ILE A 45 -4.38 0.19 6.46
C ILE A 45 -5.22 -0.62 7.44
N LYS A 46 -4.58 -1.07 8.53
CA LYS A 46 -5.28 -1.76 9.59
C LYS A 46 -6.30 -0.78 10.17
N PRO A 47 -7.61 -1.11 10.16
CA PRO A 47 -8.61 -0.19 10.66
C PRO A 47 -8.34 0.12 12.13
N LYS A 48 -8.40 1.41 12.51
CA LYS A 48 -8.32 1.82 13.92
C LYS A 48 -9.40 1.08 14.71
N LYS A 49 -9.08 0.63 15.92
CA LYS A 49 -10.06 -0.02 16.79
C LYS A 49 -11.20 0.97 17.02
N LEU A 50 -12.39 0.60 16.56
CA LEU A 50 -13.62 1.30 16.90
C LEU A 50 -14.11 0.70 18.21
N ASP A 51 -14.04 1.47 19.29
CA ASP A 51 -14.53 1.05 20.61
C ASP A 51 -16.06 0.94 20.65
N LYS A 52 -16.76 1.59 19.70
CA LYS A 52 -18.20 1.48 19.52
C LYS A 52 -18.54 1.59 18.03
N VAL A 53 -19.33 0.65 17.51
CA VAL A 53 -19.91 0.73 16.15
C VAL A 53 -21.36 1.18 16.32
N ILE A 54 -21.69 2.34 15.75
CA ILE A 54 -23.01 2.97 15.85
C ILE A 54 -23.88 2.57 14.65
N ALA A 55 -23.27 2.45 13.47
CA ALA A 55 -23.97 2.05 12.25
C ALA A 55 -23.06 1.21 11.33
N THR A 56 -23.66 0.33 10.54
CA THR A 56 -22.98 -0.39 9.46
C THR A 56 -23.74 -0.14 8.17
N LYS A 57 -23.04 0.29 7.14
CA LYS A 57 -23.58 0.59 5.80
C LYS A 57 -22.88 -0.26 4.76
N VAL A 58 -23.60 -0.61 3.70
CA VAL A 58 -23.08 -1.32 2.53
C VAL A 58 -23.13 -0.38 1.35
N VAL A 59 -21.96 -0.05 0.81
CA VAL A 59 -21.81 0.87 -0.31
C VAL A 59 -21.47 0.08 -1.57
N GLY A 60 -22.29 0.18 -2.60
CA GLY A 60 -21.96 -0.33 -3.93
C GLY A 60 -21.02 0.63 -4.64
N ILE A 61 -19.87 0.14 -5.14
CA ILE A 61 -18.86 0.97 -5.79
C ILE A 61 -18.54 0.38 -7.17
N GLU A 62 -18.61 1.22 -8.21
CA GLU A 62 -18.23 0.87 -9.57
C GLU A 62 -16.83 1.39 -9.93
N GLY A 63 -16.19 0.70 -10.88
CA GLY A 63 -14.84 1.06 -11.37
C GLY A 63 -13.70 0.35 -10.65
N MET A 64 -13.97 -0.49 -9.65
CA MET A 64 -12.94 -1.33 -9.03
C MET A 64 -12.70 -2.58 -9.89
N VAL A 65 -11.63 -2.58 -10.69
CA VAL A 65 -11.28 -3.69 -11.59
C VAL A 65 -10.21 -4.61 -10.98
N CYS A 66 -9.44 -4.12 -10.00
CA CYS A 66 -8.26 -4.78 -9.48
C CYS A 66 -8.20 -4.78 -7.94
N ASP A 67 -7.47 -5.72 -7.34
CA ASP A 67 -7.26 -5.76 -5.89
C ASP A 67 -6.66 -4.45 -5.37
N HIS A 68 -5.69 -3.89 -6.11
CA HIS A 68 -5.07 -2.61 -5.76
C HIS A 68 -6.06 -1.44 -5.77
N CYS A 69 -7.04 -1.49 -6.68
CA CYS A 69 -8.12 -0.51 -6.82
C CYS A 69 -9.02 -0.59 -5.57
N SER A 70 -9.41 -1.80 -5.17
CA SER A 70 -10.19 -2.03 -3.96
C SER A 70 -9.45 -1.64 -2.68
N LEU A 71 -8.15 -1.91 -2.61
CA LEU A 71 -7.26 -1.54 -1.51
C LEU A 71 -7.16 -0.02 -1.38
N ARG A 72 -7.05 0.72 -2.50
CA ARG A 72 -6.98 2.18 -2.49
C ARG A 72 -8.25 2.79 -1.89
N VAL A 73 -9.42 2.33 -2.32
CA VAL A 73 -10.71 2.76 -1.77
C VAL A 73 -10.84 2.41 -0.29
N GLN A 74 -10.51 1.16 0.07
CA GLN A 74 -10.55 0.71 1.45
C GLN A 74 -9.63 1.56 2.34
N ASN A 75 -8.43 1.88 1.87
CA ASN A 75 -7.46 2.66 2.61
C ASN A 75 -7.94 4.10 2.80
N ALA A 76 -8.49 4.73 1.76
CA ALA A 76 -9.03 6.09 1.87
C ALA A 76 -10.15 6.18 2.91
N LEU A 77 -11.10 5.24 2.89
CA LEU A 77 -12.17 5.18 3.88
C LEU A 77 -11.64 4.90 5.29
N ASN A 78 -10.69 3.97 5.45
CA ASN A 78 -10.07 3.66 6.75
C ASN A 78 -9.11 4.74 7.26
N SER A 79 -8.76 5.73 6.42
CA SER A 79 -7.94 6.86 6.84
C SER A 79 -8.75 7.87 7.64
N VAL A 80 -10.08 7.82 7.56
CA VAL A 80 -10.98 8.67 8.34
C VAL A 80 -11.17 8.10 9.74
N ASP A 81 -10.95 8.95 10.74
CA ASP A 81 -11.15 8.60 12.13
C ASP A 81 -12.62 8.29 12.44
N GLY A 82 -12.88 7.07 12.90
CA GLY A 82 -14.25 6.61 13.17
C GLY A 82 -14.87 5.80 12.04
N ILE A 83 -14.14 5.56 10.95
CA ILE A 83 -14.57 4.67 9.86
C ILE A 83 -13.74 3.39 9.86
N ASN A 84 -14.42 2.25 9.71
CA ASN A 84 -13.80 0.96 9.43
C ASN A 84 -14.48 0.34 8.21
N ALA A 85 -13.87 0.55 7.05
CA ALA A 85 -14.32 0.04 5.78
C ALA A 85 -13.60 -1.26 5.40
N LYS A 86 -14.36 -2.21 4.84
CA LYS A 86 -13.86 -3.46 4.28
C LYS A 86 -14.46 -3.66 2.90
N VAL A 87 -13.61 -3.65 1.88
CA VAL A 87 -14.05 -3.78 0.48
C VAL A 87 -14.04 -5.25 0.06
N LYS A 88 -15.09 -5.66 -0.66
CA LYS A 88 -15.22 -6.98 -1.29
C LYS A 88 -15.29 -6.80 -2.80
N LEU A 89 -14.16 -6.94 -3.48
CA LEU A 89 -14.06 -6.85 -4.93
C LEU A 89 -15.00 -7.86 -5.63
N SER A 90 -15.10 -9.09 -5.13
CA SER A 90 -15.96 -10.15 -5.70
C SER A 90 -17.44 -9.78 -5.80
N ARG A 91 -17.90 -8.82 -4.98
CA ARG A 91 -19.30 -8.36 -4.98
C ARG A 91 -19.43 -6.88 -5.36
N GLY A 92 -18.33 -6.19 -5.71
CA GLY A 92 -18.35 -4.74 -5.98
C GLY A 92 -18.89 -3.89 -4.84
N THR A 93 -18.76 -4.34 -3.59
CA THR A 93 -19.37 -3.70 -2.41
C THR A 93 -18.36 -3.44 -1.31
N ALA A 94 -18.54 -2.33 -0.60
CA ALA A 94 -17.75 -1.93 0.55
C ALA A 94 -18.62 -1.90 1.80
N ILE A 95 -18.20 -2.64 2.83
CA ILE A 95 -18.88 -2.65 4.14
C ILE A 95 -18.23 -1.59 5.00
N VAL A 96 -18.95 -0.52 5.31
CA VAL A 96 -18.47 0.62 6.08
C VAL A 96 -19.09 0.59 7.47
N LYS A 97 -18.25 0.39 8.49
CA LYS A 97 -18.66 0.47 9.90
C LYS A 97 -18.30 1.86 10.43
N LEU A 98 -19.28 2.52 11.01
CA LEU A 98 -19.18 3.87 11.53
C LEU A 98 -19.19 3.80 13.05
N GLY A 99 -18.15 4.35 13.70
CA GLY A 99 -18.10 4.55 15.15
C GLY A 99 -18.45 5.96 15.59
N LYS A 100 -18.76 6.84 14.64
CA LYS A 100 -19.30 8.19 14.84
C LYS A 100 -20.43 8.41 13.84
N GLU A 101 -21.27 9.41 14.09
CA GLU A 101 -22.23 9.86 13.08
C GLU A 101 -21.46 10.53 11.93
N ILE A 102 -21.36 9.82 10.81
CA ILE A 102 -20.75 10.30 9.57
C ILE A 102 -21.81 10.18 8.49
N SER A 103 -21.92 11.22 7.69
CA SER A 103 -22.94 11.31 6.65
C SER A 103 -22.58 10.44 5.44
N ASP A 104 -23.61 9.96 4.75
CA ASP A 104 -23.49 9.21 3.49
C ASP A 104 -22.82 10.07 2.40
N ALA A 105 -23.02 11.39 2.48
CA ALA A 105 -22.38 12.37 1.61
C ALA A 105 -20.86 12.36 1.76
N GLU A 106 -20.34 12.39 2.99
CA GLU A 106 -18.88 12.32 3.24
C GLU A 106 -18.27 11.03 2.69
N ILE A 107 -18.93 9.89 2.90
CA ILE A 107 -18.47 8.59 2.37
C ILE A 107 -18.41 8.63 0.84
N THR A 108 -19.45 9.19 0.22
CA THR A 108 -19.54 9.33 -1.24
C THR A 108 -18.45 10.25 -1.77
N GLU A 109 -18.25 11.41 -1.15
CA GLU A 109 -17.23 12.39 -1.53
C GLU A 109 -15.82 11.79 -1.47
N ILE A 110 -15.50 10.98 -0.46
CA ILE A 110 -14.20 10.29 -0.37
C ILE A 110 -14.01 9.33 -1.55
N ILE A 111 -15.06 8.61 -1.95
CA ILE A 111 -15.01 7.63 -3.04
C ILE A 111 -14.91 8.34 -4.40
N GLU A 112 -15.64 9.43 -4.58
CA GLU A 112 -15.62 10.25 -5.81
C GLU A 112 -14.30 10.99 -5.99
N ASN A 113 -13.69 11.50 -4.92
CA ASN A 113 -12.35 12.10 -4.96
C ASN A 113 -11.26 11.13 -5.44
N LEU A 114 -11.49 9.82 -5.27
CA LEU A 114 -10.58 8.79 -5.79
C LEU A 114 -10.87 8.43 -7.25
N GLY A 115 -11.92 8.99 -7.85
CA GLY A 115 -12.36 8.73 -9.22
C GLY A 115 -13.25 7.49 -9.36
N TYR A 116 -13.91 7.04 -8.29
CA TYR A 116 -14.86 5.92 -8.34
C TYR A 116 -16.30 6.42 -8.21
N LYS A 117 -17.25 5.63 -8.72
CA LYS A 117 -18.67 5.99 -8.70
C LYS A 117 -19.41 5.15 -7.67
N VAL A 118 -20.20 5.80 -6.81
CA VAL A 118 -21.08 5.11 -5.87
C VAL A 118 -22.38 4.75 -6.57
N LYS A 119 -22.75 3.46 -6.51
CA LYS A 119 -23.95 2.92 -7.16
C LYS A 119 -25.18 2.94 -6.26
N GLY A 120 -24.96 2.90 -4.94
CA GLY A 120 -26.01 2.90 -3.92
C GLY A 120 -25.41 2.69 -2.54
N ILE A 121 -26.12 3.15 -1.52
CA ILE A 121 -25.77 2.98 -0.11
C ILE A 121 -26.99 2.35 0.57
N GLU A 122 -26.76 1.21 1.23
CA GLU A 122 -27.75 0.44 1.99
C GLU A 122 -27.38 0.38 3.48
#